data_AF-A0A1L9NUY0-F1
#
_entry.id   AF-A0A1L9NUY0-F1
#
_cell.length_a   1.000
_cell.length_b   1.000
_cell.length_c   1.000
_cell.angle_alpha   90.00
_cell.angle_beta   90.00
_cell.angle_gamma   90.00
#
_symmetry.space_group_name_H-M   'P 1'
#
loop_
_entity.id
_entity.type
_entity.pdbx_description
1 polymer ?
#
loop_
_entity_poly.entity_id
_entity_poly.type
_entity_poly.pdbx_seq_one_letter_code
_entity_poly.pdbx_strand_id
1 'polypeptide(L)'
;MPYGLDNAIYEVATSEDGYVAAVGTLTFNERKLPKVDMSRQDDTPPITLIPARLKGTALNKKGFTQPFSTRLDLAIKCYGPWCSSAQSGTEALVFLQKTDTGYTLNTNPCGGHIFANPSKADLKQVEQCYLQGNCPKPELR
;
A
#
# COMPACT_ATOMS: atom_id res chain seq x y z
N MET A 1 -5.90 -12.37 -11.76
CA MET A 1 -6.11 -12.59 -10.31
C MET A 1 -5.83 -11.29 -9.57
N PRO A 2 -6.43 -11.03 -8.39
CA PRO A 2 -6.13 -9.83 -7.61
C PRO A 2 -4.63 -9.79 -7.29
N TYR A 3 -4.07 -8.58 -7.34
CA TYR A 3 -2.67 -8.30 -7.09
C TYR A 3 -2.29 -8.78 -5.68
N GLY A 4 -1.49 -9.86 -5.62
CA GLY A 4 -1.11 -10.52 -4.37
C GLY A 4 0.07 -9.86 -3.65
N LEU A 5 0.29 -10.24 -2.40
CA LEU A 5 1.43 -9.76 -1.60
C LEU A 5 2.78 -10.10 -2.24
N ASP A 6 2.87 -11.27 -2.88
CA ASP A 6 4.02 -11.71 -3.65
C ASP A 6 4.38 -10.74 -4.79
N ASN A 7 3.37 -10.29 -5.54
CA ASN A 7 3.52 -9.32 -6.62
C ASN A 7 3.98 -7.97 -6.07
N ALA A 8 3.37 -7.51 -4.99
CA ALA A 8 3.77 -6.27 -4.31
C ALA A 8 5.22 -6.33 -3.87
N ILE A 9 5.61 -7.37 -3.13
CA ILE A 9 6.98 -7.55 -2.63
C ILE A 9 7.96 -7.56 -3.81
N TYR A 10 7.68 -8.30 -4.88
CA TYR A 10 8.56 -8.35 -6.04
C TYR A 10 8.69 -6.98 -6.72
N GLU A 11 7.59 -6.28 -6.96
CA GLU A 11 7.58 -4.94 -7.56
C GLU A 11 8.40 -3.96 -6.72
N VAL A 12 8.13 -3.87 -5.42
CA VAL A 12 8.81 -2.89 -4.56
C VAL A 12 10.26 -3.25 -4.21
N ALA A 13 10.65 -4.52 -4.34
CA ALA A 13 12.04 -4.96 -4.16
C ALA A 13 12.89 -4.79 -5.42
N THR A 14 12.27 -4.77 -6.60
CA THR A 14 12.96 -4.60 -7.89
C THR A 14 12.83 -3.20 -8.48
N SER A 15 11.98 -2.35 -7.90
CA SER A 15 11.84 -0.96 -8.28
C SER A 15 13.10 -0.15 -7.98
N GLU A 16 13.43 0.78 -8.88
CA GLU A 16 14.47 1.80 -8.66
C GLU A 16 14.00 2.87 -7.65
N ASP A 17 12.68 2.96 -7.40
CA ASP A 17 12.12 3.87 -6.42
C ASP A 17 12.38 3.38 -4.99
N GLY A 18 12.62 4.33 -4.07
CA GLY A 18 12.82 3.99 -2.67
C GLY A 18 11.50 3.62 -1.99
N TYR A 19 11.33 2.37 -1.56
CA TYR A 19 10.16 1.93 -0.78
C TYR A 19 10.46 1.71 0.72
N VAL A 20 9.44 1.86 1.56
CA VAL A 20 9.43 1.47 2.97
C VAL A 20 8.26 0.53 3.24
N ALA A 21 8.57 -0.70 3.66
CA ALA A 21 7.58 -1.61 4.22
C ALA A 21 7.28 -1.22 5.69
N ALA A 22 6.01 -1.04 6.02
CA ALA A 22 5.56 -0.74 7.37
C ALA A 22 4.25 -1.44 7.69
N VAL A 23 4.05 -1.78 8.97
CA VAL A 23 2.82 -2.34 9.50
C VAL A 23 2.27 -1.44 10.60
N GLY A 24 0.98 -1.19 10.60
CA GLY A 24 0.34 -0.40 11.64
C GLY A 24 -1.07 0.05 11.28
N THR A 25 -1.61 0.94 12.10
CA THR A 25 -2.96 1.47 11.87
C THR A 25 -2.90 2.63 10.89
N LEU A 26 -3.62 2.50 9.77
CA LEU A 26 -3.80 3.56 8.79
C LEU A 26 -5.02 4.39 9.20
N THR A 27 -4.90 5.72 9.23
CA THR A 27 -6.02 6.62 9.55
C THR A 27 -6.14 7.72 8.51
N PHE A 28 -7.34 7.89 7.96
CA PHE A 28 -7.66 8.93 7.00
C PHE A 28 -9.17 9.28 7.05
N ASN A 29 -9.57 10.32 6.31
CA ASN A 29 -10.98 10.68 6.21
C ASN A 29 -11.66 9.89 5.08
N GLU A 30 -12.39 8.84 5.43
CA GLU A 30 -13.12 7.99 4.47
C GLU A 30 -14.17 8.75 3.65
N ARG A 31 -14.67 9.89 4.12
CA ARG A 31 -15.61 10.73 3.35
C ARG A 31 -14.98 11.35 2.10
N LYS A 32 -13.63 11.37 2.02
CA LYS A 32 -12.86 11.83 0.87
C LYS A 32 -12.61 10.73 -0.17
N LEU A 33 -13.05 9.49 0.08
CA LEU A 33 -12.96 8.44 -0.93
C LEU A 33 -13.79 8.84 -2.16
N PRO A 34 -13.27 8.58 -3.38
CA PRO A 34 -13.99 8.90 -4.60
C PRO A 34 -15.30 8.12 -4.66
N LYS A 35 -16.37 8.83 -5.03
CA LYS A 35 -17.68 8.23 -5.30
C LYS A 35 -17.91 8.28 -6.80
N VAL A 36 -18.01 7.11 -7.42
CA VAL A 36 -18.26 7.00 -8.86
C VAL A 36 -19.75 7.24 -9.10
N ASP A 37 -20.06 8.28 -9.88
CA ASP A 37 -21.38 8.46 -10.47
C ASP A 37 -21.46 7.59 -11.71
N MET A 38 -22.27 6.52 -11.66
CA MET A 38 -22.40 5.55 -12.77
C MET A 38 -22.91 6.18 -14.06
N SER A 39 -23.58 7.34 -13.99
CA SER A 39 -24.07 8.07 -15.17
C SER A 39 -23.04 9.05 -15.74
N ARG A 40 -21.96 9.32 -15.00
CA ARG A 40 -20.89 10.28 -15.33
C ARG A 40 -19.53 9.73 -14.90
N GLN A 41 -19.21 8.53 -15.39
CA GLN A 41 -17.99 7.82 -14.99
C GLN A 41 -16.73 8.59 -15.39
N ASP A 42 -16.77 9.29 -16.54
CA ASP A 42 -15.67 10.10 -17.06
C ASP A 42 -15.33 11.32 -16.19
N ASP A 43 -16.26 11.77 -15.35
CA ASP A 43 -16.03 12.89 -14.43
C ASP A 43 -15.25 12.45 -13.17
N THR A 44 -15.08 11.14 -12.94
CA THR A 44 -14.34 10.63 -11.79
C THR A 44 -12.83 10.83 -12.03
N PRO A 45 -12.11 11.55 -11.16
CA PRO A 45 -10.68 11.72 -11.31
C PRO A 45 -9.95 10.36 -11.33
N PRO A 46 -8.97 10.15 -12.22
CA PRO A 46 -8.24 8.88 -12.30
C PRO A 46 -7.43 8.60 -11.03
N ILE A 47 -7.06 9.64 -10.28
CA ILE A 47 -6.35 9.54 -9.00
C ILE A 47 -6.93 10.58 -8.03
N THR A 48 -7.26 10.13 -6.81
CA THR A 48 -7.62 11.00 -5.69
C THR A 48 -6.57 10.86 -4.59
N LEU A 49 -5.91 11.97 -4.23
CA LEU A 49 -4.95 12.01 -3.12
C LEU A 49 -5.66 12.37 -1.82
N ILE A 50 -5.55 11.49 -0.82
CA ILE A 50 -6.16 11.68 0.51
C ILE A 50 -5.05 11.75 1.55
N PRO A 51 -4.91 12.87 2.29
CA PRO A 51 -3.98 12.93 3.41
C PRO A 51 -4.32 11.87 4.46
N ALA A 52 -3.32 11.08 4.81
CA ALA A 52 -3.43 9.96 5.75
C ALA A 52 -2.28 9.96 6.76
N ARG A 53 -2.44 9.15 7.81
CA ARG A 53 -1.41 8.90 8.80
C ARG A 53 -1.28 7.41 9.05
N LEU A 54 -0.05 6.91 9.04
CA LEU A 54 0.27 5.57 9.50
C LEU A 54 0.95 5.65 10.87
N LYS A 55 0.54 4.80 11.81
CA LYS A 55 1.21 4.63 13.10
C LYS A 55 1.43 3.14 13.39
N GLY A 56 2.69 2.75 13.56
CA GLY A 56 3.08 1.38 13.86
C GLY A 56 4.59 1.20 13.81
N THR A 57 5.07 0.21 13.07
CA THR A 57 6.49 -0.09 12.90
C THR A 57 6.88 -0.26 11.44
N ALA A 58 8.10 0.15 11.10
CA ALA A 58 8.72 -0.08 9.81
C ALA A 58 9.68 -1.27 9.87
N LEU A 59 9.90 -1.87 8.71
CA LEU A 59 10.89 -2.93 8.52
C LEU A 59 12.31 -2.39 8.72
N ASN A 60 13.10 -3.08 9.53
CA ASN A 60 14.54 -2.87 9.67
C ASN A 60 15.26 -4.24 9.67
N LYS A 61 16.58 -4.23 9.93
CA LYS A 61 17.40 -5.46 9.96
C LYS A 61 16.95 -6.53 10.98
N LYS A 62 16.10 -6.17 11.94
CA LYS A 62 15.52 -7.05 12.98
C LYS A 62 14.04 -7.36 12.74
N GLY A 63 13.49 -7.04 11.56
CA GLY A 63 12.07 -7.17 11.26
C GLY A 63 11.28 -5.87 11.49
N PHE A 64 9.96 -5.98 11.65
CA PHE A 64 9.05 -4.84 11.87
C PHE A 64 9.13 -4.27 13.30
N THR A 65 10.29 -3.73 13.68
CA THR A 65 10.58 -3.27 15.05
C THR A 65 10.87 -1.78 15.16
N GLN A 66 11.16 -1.09 14.05
CA GLN A 66 11.48 0.34 14.08
C GLN A 66 10.18 1.14 14.30
N PRO A 67 10.03 1.91 15.39
CA PRO A 67 8.85 2.76 15.55
C PRO A 67 8.69 3.71 14.36
N PHE A 68 7.50 3.73 13.76
CA PHE A 68 7.24 4.47 12.54
C PHE A 68 5.87 5.16 12.62
N SER A 69 5.88 6.48 12.54
CA SER A 69 4.68 7.32 12.59
C SER A 69 4.85 8.46 11.60
N THR A 70 4.17 8.39 10.46
CA THR A 70 4.33 9.37 9.38
C THR A 70 3.00 9.83 8.82
N ARG A 71 2.99 11.06 8.31
CA ARG A 71 1.97 11.50 7.36
C ARG A 71 2.34 10.99 5.97
N LEU A 72 1.33 10.70 5.18
CA LEU A 72 1.48 10.20 3.81
C LEU A 72 0.27 10.59 2.97
N ASP A 73 0.42 10.58 1.66
CA ASP A 73 -0.69 10.73 0.73
C ASP A 73 -1.16 9.35 0.28
N LEU A 74 -2.44 9.03 0.57
CA LEU A 74 -3.10 7.83 0.08
C LEU A 74 -3.63 8.12 -1.32
N ALA A 75 -3.00 7.53 -2.33
CA ALA A 75 -3.35 7.70 -3.74
C ALA A 75 -4.36 6.63 -4.17
N ILE A 76 -5.64 6.98 -4.13
CA ILE A 76 -6.75 6.14 -4.60
C ILE A 76 -6.85 6.25 -6.11
N LYS A 77 -6.43 5.21 -6.83
CA LYS A 77 -6.56 5.15 -8.30
C LYS A 77 -7.91 4.56 -8.72
N CYS A 78 -8.46 5.09 -9.79
CA CYS A 78 -9.67 4.62 -10.45
C CYS A 78 -9.37 4.22 -11.89
N TYR A 79 -9.79 3.02 -12.30
CA TYR A 79 -9.72 2.53 -13.66
C TYR A 79 -11.15 2.43 -14.20
N GLY A 80 -11.57 3.44 -14.97
CA GLY A 80 -12.96 3.59 -15.38
C GLY A 80 -13.89 3.68 -14.16
N PRO A 81 -14.95 2.84 -14.07
CA PRO A 81 -15.89 2.88 -12.95
C PRO A 81 -15.38 2.23 -11.66
N TRP A 82 -14.21 1.59 -11.67
CA TRP A 82 -13.68 0.90 -10.50
C TRP A 82 -12.63 1.77 -9.82
N CYS A 83 -12.91 2.19 -8.60
CA CYS A 83 -11.93 2.85 -7.73
C CYS A 83 -11.39 1.89 -6.68
N SER A 84 -10.13 2.09 -6.30
CA SER A 84 -9.56 1.40 -5.15
C SER A 84 -10.33 1.76 -3.87
N SER A 85 -10.46 0.79 -2.97
CA SER A 85 -10.99 1.00 -1.63
C SER A 85 -9.88 0.88 -0.59
N ALA A 86 -10.04 1.61 0.51
CA ALA A 86 -9.21 1.49 1.68
C ALA A 86 -10.09 1.65 2.91
N GLN A 87 -9.66 1.09 4.04
CA GLN A 87 -10.36 1.21 5.31
C GLN A 87 -9.48 1.98 6.30
N SER A 88 -10.07 2.94 7.00
CA SER A 88 -9.43 3.69 8.06
C SER A 88 -9.62 2.99 9.40
N GLY A 89 -8.62 3.10 10.28
CA GLY A 89 -8.64 2.58 11.63
C GLY A 89 -8.31 1.09 11.76
N THR A 90 -7.98 0.40 10.66
CA THR A 90 -7.55 -1.00 10.69
C THR A 90 -6.03 -1.13 10.61
N GLU A 91 -5.52 -2.24 11.12
CA GLU A 91 -4.12 -2.61 10.92
C GLU A 91 -3.91 -3.01 9.46
N ALA A 92 -2.83 -2.52 8.86
CA ALA A 92 -2.45 -2.84 7.50
C ALA A 92 -0.93 -2.95 7.38
N LEU A 93 -0.49 -3.88 6.55
CA LEU A 93 0.84 -3.89 5.96
C LEU A 93 0.80 -3.00 4.72
N VAL A 94 1.74 -2.06 4.62
CA VAL A 94 1.83 -1.11 3.52
C VAL A 94 3.24 -1.00 2.96
N PHE A 95 3.34 -0.74 1.67
CA PHE A 95 4.58 -0.36 1.00
C PHE A 95 4.50 1.10 0.56
N LEU A 96 5.18 1.97 1.30
CA LEU A 96 5.18 3.40 1.06
C LEU A 96 6.28 3.75 0.07
N GLN A 97 5.91 4.37 -1.05
CA GLN A 97 6.87 4.96 -1.97
C GLN A 97 7.42 6.25 -1.34
N LYS A 98 8.74 6.40 -1.31
CA LYS A 98 9.39 7.66 -0.94
C LYS A 98 9.30 8.62 -2.12
N THR A 99 8.92 9.84 -1.84
CA THR A 99 8.89 10.94 -2.80
C THR A 99 9.69 12.12 -2.25
N ASP A 100 9.97 13.11 -3.09
CA ASP A 100 10.67 14.34 -2.65
C ASP A 100 9.91 15.09 -1.55
N THR A 101 8.59 14.90 -1.48
CA THR A 101 7.69 15.59 -0.54
C THR A 101 7.26 14.72 0.65
N GLY A 102 7.64 13.44 0.68
CA GLY A 102 7.33 12.54 1.79
C GLY A 102 7.08 11.10 1.36
N TYR A 103 5.86 10.62 1.63
CA TYR A 103 5.47 9.24 1.37
C TYR A 103 4.13 9.18 0.64
N THR A 104 4.04 8.30 -0.34
CA THR A 104 2.79 8.00 -1.04
C THR A 104 2.45 6.52 -0.92
N LEU A 105 1.21 6.25 -0.56
CA LEU A 105 0.64 4.90 -0.56
C LEU A 105 -0.21 4.73 -1.82
N ASN A 106 0.33 4.02 -2.81
CA ASN A 106 -0.34 3.76 -4.07
C ASN A 106 -1.34 2.61 -3.94
N THR A 107 -2.60 2.85 -4.27
CA THR A 107 -3.63 1.81 -4.34
C THR A 107 -4.36 1.88 -5.67
N ASN A 108 -4.81 0.74 -6.17
CA ASN A 108 -5.55 0.60 -7.42
C ASN A 108 -6.73 -0.39 -7.25
N PRO A 109 -7.63 -0.50 -8.24
CA PRO A 109 -8.80 -1.37 -8.13
C PRO A 109 -8.48 -2.87 -8.11
N CYS A 110 -7.30 -3.26 -8.59
CA CYS A 110 -6.83 -4.64 -8.59
C CYS A 110 -6.09 -5.02 -7.28
N GLY A 111 -5.87 -4.06 -6.39
CA GLY A 111 -5.04 -4.17 -5.21
C GLY A 111 -4.02 -3.04 -5.17
N GLY A 112 -2.86 -3.26 -4.57
CA GLY A 112 -1.80 -2.26 -4.57
C GLY A 112 -0.89 -2.49 -3.39
N HIS A 113 -0.39 -1.40 -2.82
CA HIS A 113 0.61 -1.47 -1.77
C HIS A 113 0.02 -1.48 -0.36
N ILE A 114 -1.23 -1.96 -0.21
CA ILE A 114 -1.94 -2.03 1.08
C ILE A 114 -2.59 -3.41 1.25
N PHE A 115 -2.34 -4.01 2.41
CA PHE A 115 -2.84 -5.33 2.79
C PHE A 115 -3.46 -5.23 4.19
N ALA A 116 -4.78 -5.32 4.28
CA ALA A 116 -5.50 -5.20 5.54
C ALA A 116 -5.33 -6.46 6.39
N ASN A 117 -5.19 -6.28 7.72
CA ASN A 117 -5.03 -7.33 8.72
C ASN A 117 -4.00 -8.40 8.32
N PRO A 118 -2.73 -8.01 8.08
CA PRO A 118 -1.70 -8.94 7.63
C PRO A 118 -1.47 -10.05 8.66
N SER A 119 -1.31 -11.28 8.19
CA SER A 119 -0.94 -12.40 9.04
C SER A 119 0.56 -12.34 9.41
N LYS A 120 0.96 -13.12 10.41
CA LYS A 120 2.39 -13.29 10.73
C LYS A 120 3.17 -13.92 9.57
N ALA A 121 2.52 -14.74 8.74
CA ALA A 121 3.14 -15.33 7.56
C ALA A 121 3.45 -14.28 6.49
N ASP A 122 2.52 -13.32 6.30
CA ASP A 122 2.70 -12.20 5.36
C ASP A 122 3.90 -11.33 5.75
N LEU A 123 3.99 -10.94 7.03
CA LEU A 123 5.13 -10.15 7.53
C LEU A 123 6.45 -10.89 7.36
N LYS A 124 6.46 -12.20 7.64
CA LYS A 124 7.64 -13.05 7.46
C LYS A 124 8.05 -13.15 5.99
N GLN A 125 7.10 -13.17 5.07
CA GLN A 125 7.39 -13.19 3.63
C GLN A 125 8.10 -11.90 3.19
N VAL A 126 7.66 -10.74 3.69
CA VAL A 126 8.35 -9.46 3.46
C VAL A 126 9.77 -9.49 4.03
N GLU A 127 9.92 -9.95 5.27
CA GLU A 127 11.24 -10.06 5.92
C GLU A 127 12.19 -10.99 5.15
N GLN A 128 11.71 -12.12 4.62
CA GLN A 128 12.51 -13.03 3.81
C GLN A 128 13.05 -12.38 2.54
N CYS A 129 12.23 -11.59 1.85
CA CYS A 129 12.69 -10.85 0.67
C CYS A 129 13.75 -9.81 1.04
N TYR A 130 13.41 -8.87 1.92
CA TYR A 130 14.25 -7.70 2.19
C TYR A 130 15.51 -8.00 3.03
N LEU A 131 15.47 -9.02 3.89
CA LEU A 131 16.58 -9.33 4.80
C LEU A 131 17.43 -10.52 4.33
N GLN A 132 16.83 -11.46 3.59
CA GLN A 132 17.52 -12.69 3.15
C GLN A 132 17.71 -12.73 1.63
N GLY A 133 17.19 -11.75 0.88
CA GLY A 133 17.24 -11.72 -0.59
C GLY A 133 16.32 -12.75 -1.25
N ASN A 134 15.48 -13.44 -0.49
CA ASN A 134 14.60 -14.49 -0.99
C ASN A 134 13.24 -13.93 -1.39
N CYS A 135 13.24 -13.06 -2.41
CA CYS A 135 12.03 -12.41 -2.87
C CYS A 135 11.15 -13.38 -3.66
N PRO A 136 9.82 -13.39 -3.41
CA PRO A 136 8.92 -14.22 -4.20
C PRO A 136 9.00 -13.80 -5.66
N LYS A 137 9.03 -14.77 -6.57
CA LYS A 137 8.80 -14.51 -7.99
C LYS A 137 7.30 -14.58 -8.22
N PRO A 138 6.69 -13.54 -8.81
CA PRO A 138 5.27 -13.60 -9.10
C PRO A 138 4.99 -14.77 -10.03
N GLU A 139 3.99 -15.59 -9.72
CA GLU A 139 3.55 -16.63 -10.65
C GLU A 139 2.93 -15.94 -11.88
N LEU A 140 3.64 -15.98 -13.02
CA LEU A 140 3.07 -15.67 -14.33
C LEU A 140 2.07 -16.79 -14.67
N ARG A 141 0.80 -16.60 -14.34
CA ARG A 141 -0.28 -17.52 -14.71
C ARG A 141 -1.47 -16.79 -15.30
#